data_AF-A0A073CF10-F1
#
_entry.id   AF-A0A073CF10-F1
#
_cell.length_a   1.000
_cell.length_b   1.000
_cell.length_c   1.000
_cell.angle_alpha   90.00
_cell.angle_beta   90.00
_cell.angle_gamma   90.00
#
_symmetry.space_group_name_H-M   'P 1'
#
loop_
_entity.id
_entity.type
_entity.pdbx_description
1 polymer ?
#
loop_
_entity_poly.entity_id
_entity_poly.type
_entity_poly.pdbx_seq_one_letter_code
_entity_poly.pdbx_strand_id
1 'polypeptide(L)' 'MIETKILEAIKQMPNVERLKIIEFTLRLVREEMEKPEKLSLRDAAEMMRPYYAEGSDLTEFVDRSHGDFYKYQDYA' A
#
# COMPACT_ATOMS: atom_id res chain seq x y z
N MET A 1 11.89 -15.95 -28.40
CA MET A 1 13.14 -16.75 -28.58
C MET A 1 14.08 -16.69 -27.40
N ILE A 2 14.21 -15.56 -26.69
CA ILE A 2 15.08 -15.46 -25.50
C ILE A 2 14.44 -16.15 -24.29
N GLU A 3 13.14 -15.93 -24.08
CA GLU A 3 12.37 -16.51 -22.97
C GLU A 3 12.45 -18.05 -22.91
N THR A 4 12.28 -18.72 -24.05
CA THR A 4 12.39 -20.19 -24.13
C THR A 4 13.79 -20.69 -23.79
N LYS A 5 14.84 -19.96 -24.16
CA LYS A 5 16.23 -20.30 -23.80
C LYS A 5 16.49 -20.14 -22.31
N ILE A 6 15.90 -19.11 -21.69
CA ILE A 6 16.01 -18.87 -20.24
C ILE A 6 15.31 -19.99 -19.46
N LEU A 7 14.10 -20.36 -19.87
CA LEU A 7 13.35 -21.44 -19.22
C LEU A 7 14.07 -22.79 -19.36
N GLU A 8 14.65 -23.08 -20.52
CA GLU A 8 15.42 -24.30 -20.70
C GLU A 8 16.70 -24.29 -19.84
N ALA A 9 17.37 -23.14 -19.69
CA ALA A 9 18.52 -23.01 -18.78
C ALA A 9 18.13 -23.26 -17.31
N ILE A 10 17.01 -22.68 -16.85
CA ILE A 10 16.48 -22.91 -15.50
C ILE A 10 16.13 -24.39 -15.31
N LYS A 11 15.64 -25.07 -16.36
CA LYS A 11 15.29 -26.49 -16.30
C LYS A 11 16.48 -27.42 -16.07
N GLN A 12 17.66 -27.04 -16.54
CA GLN A 12 18.89 -27.81 -16.33
C GLN A 12 19.50 -27.64 -14.93
N MET A 13 18.98 -26.71 -14.10
CA MET A 13 19.50 -26.46 -12.76
C MET A 13 18.97 -27.48 -11.72
N PRO A 14 19.71 -27.71 -10.62
CA PRO A 14 19.20 -28.44 -9.47
C PRO A 14 17.92 -27.81 -8.89
N ASN A 15 17.02 -28.65 -8.36
CA ASN A 15 15.73 -28.18 -7.81
C ASN A 15 15.88 -27.06 -6.77
N VAL A 16 16.93 -27.12 -5.93
CA VAL A 16 17.21 -26.09 -4.92
C VAL A 16 17.48 -24.73 -5.56
N GLU A 17 18.21 -24.69 -6.68
CA GLU A 17 18.50 -23.45 -7.39
C GLU A 17 17.27 -22.93 -8.14
N ARG A 18 16.46 -23.84 -8.71
CA ARG A 18 15.19 -23.49 -9.36
C ARG A 18 14.23 -22.80 -8.38
N LEU A 19 14.13 -23.33 -7.16
CA LEU A 19 13.31 -22.73 -6.11
C LEU A 19 13.79 -21.32 -5.76
N LYS A 20 15.10 -21.12 -5.57
CA LYS A 20 15.68 -19.78 -5.30
C LYS A 20 15.36 -18.77 -6.40
N ILE A 21 15.43 -19.17 -7.66
CA ILE A 21 15.12 -18.29 -8.79
C ILE A 21 13.64 -17.92 -8.79
N ILE A 22 12.75 -18.89 -8.54
CA ILE A 22 11.30 -18.65 -8.47
C ILE A 22 10.97 -17.70 -7.31
N GLU A 23 11.53 -17.92 -6.12
CA GLU A 23 11.34 -17.05 -4.97
C GLU A 23 11.82 -15.63 -5.24
N PHE A 24 13.00 -15.49 -5.85
CA PHE A 24 13.56 -14.19 -6.20
C PHE A 24 12.71 -13.45 -7.23
N THR A 25 12.26 -14.13 -8.29
CA THR A 25 11.39 -13.52 -9.31
C THR A 25 10.01 -13.16 -8.74
N LEU A 26 9.41 -14.00 -7.90
CA LEU A 26 8.17 -13.68 -7.18
C LEU A 26 8.32 -12.44 -6.31
N ARG A 27 9.45 -12.32 -5.60
CA ARG A 27 9.74 -11.15 -4.78
C ARG A 27 9.81 -9.88 -5.62
N LEU A 28 10.52 -9.89 -6.75
CA LEU A 28 10.61 -8.73 -7.64
C LEU A 28 9.23 -8.29 -8.15
N VAL A 29 8.39 -9.25 -8.55
CA VAL A 29 7.02 -8.96 -9.00
C VAL A 29 6.22 -8.29 -7.89
N ARG A 30 6.32 -8.78 -6.65
CA ARG A 30 5.67 -8.16 -5.50
C ARG A 30 6.20 -6.76 -5.23
N GLU A 31 7.51 -6.55 -5.29
CA GLU A 31 8.11 -5.22 -5.13
C GLU A 31 7.65 -4.24 -6.23
N GLU A 32 7.39 -4.72 -7.45
CA GLU A 32 6.79 -3.90 -8.52
C GLU A 32 5.31 -3.61 -8.30
N MET A 33 4.55 -4.56 -7.76
CA MET A 33 3.14 -4.35 -7.39
C MET A 33 2.97 -3.46 -6.16
N GLU A 34 3.90 -3.55 -5.21
CA GLU A 34 3.92 -2.77 -3.96
C GLU A 34 4.52 -1.38 -4.17
N LYS A 35 5.17 -1.09 -5.32
CA LYS A 35 5.39 0.29 -5.70
C LYS A 35 4.01 0.93 -5.77
N PRO A 36 3.68 1.88 -4.88
CA PRO A 36 2.43 2.58 -5.02
C PRO A 36 2.47 3.17 -6.43
N GLU A 37 1.54 2.76 -7.29
CA GLU A 37 1.20 3.59 -8.43
C GLU A 37 1.02 4.96 -7.80
N LYS A 38 1.84 5.94 -8.21
CA LYS A 38 1.63 7.31 -7.81
C LYS A 38 0.29 7.68 -8.42
N LEU A 39 -0.79 7.38 -7.71
CA LEU A 39 -2.11 7.84 -8.05
C LEU A 39 -1.95 9.34 -8.23
N SER A 40 -2.44 9.84 -9.35
CA SER A 40 -2.49 11.29 -9.49
C SER A 40 -3.29 11.84 -8.31
N LEU A 41 -3.03 13.08 -7.90
CA LEU A 41 -3.81 13.70 -6.81
C LEU A 41 -5.32 13.61 -7.07
N ARG A 42 -5.72 13.59 -8.34
CA ARG A 42 -7.10 13.39 -8.78
C ARG A 42 -7.61 11.97 -8.47
N ASP A 43 -6.86 10.93 -8.82
CA ASP A 43 -7.28 9.54 -8.62
C ASP A 43 -7.33 9.19 -7.12
N ALA A 44 -6.36 9.71 -6.36
CA ALA A 44 -6.37 9.62 -4.90
C ALA A 44 -7.59 10.34 -4.31
N ALA A 45 -7.92 11.54 -4.78
CA ALA A 45 -9.09 12.29 -4.32
C ALA A 45 -10.41 11.58 -4.66
N GLU A 46 -10.55 10.99 -5.86
CA GLU A 46 -11.74 10.20 -6.21
C GLU A 46 -11.86 8.94 -5.35
N MET A 47 -10.75 8.25 -5.06
CA MET A 47 -10.75 7.09 -4.17
C MET A 47 -11.14 7.45 -2.73
N MET A 48 -10.74 8.63 -2.25
CA MET A 48 -11.06 9.10 -0.90
C MET A 48 -12.47 9.71 -0.79
N ARG A 49 -13.09 10.13 -1.89
CA ARG A 49 -14.38 10.82 -1.93
C ARG A 49 -15.52 10.14 -1.14
N PRO A 50 -15.70 8.80 -1.16
CA PRO A 50 -16.76 8.14 -0.40
C PRO A 50 -16.60 8.28 1.12
N TYR A 51 -15.37 8.40 1.61
CA TYR A 51 -15.09 8.55 3.05
C TYR A 51 -15.35 9.97 3.56
N TYR A 52 -15.60 10.93 2.68
CA TYR A 52 -16.01 12.29 3.05
C TYR A 52 -17.51 12.54 2.75
N ALA A 53 -18.25 11.51 2.36
CA ALA A 53 -19.69 11.62 2.15
C ALA A 53 -20.41 11.82 3.49
N GLU A 54 -21.49 12.58 3.50
CA GLU A 54 -22.31 12.81 4.69
C GLU A 54 -22.76 11.47 5.29
N GLY A 55 -22.46 11.25 6.59
CA GLY A 55 -22.77 10.01 7.30
C GLY A 55 -21.71 8.91 7.18
N SER A 56 -20.56 9.18 6.57
CA SER A 56 -19.40 8.28 6.56
C SER A 56 -18.49 8.48 7.78
N ASP A 57 -17.70 7.45 8.11
CA ASP A 57 -16.90 7.39 9.35
C ASP A 57 -15.89 8.53 9.53
N LEU A 58 -15.41 9.18 8.46
CA LEU A 58 -14.46 10.32 8.57
C LEU A 58 -15.15 11.69 8.60
N THR A 59 -16.48 11.76 8.46
CA THR A 59 -17.23 13.02 8.56
C THR A 59 -17.65 13.37 9.99
N GLU A 60 -17.55 12.45 10.93
CA GLU A 60 -17.74 12.77 12.34
C GLU A 60 -16.44 13.37 12.90
N PHE A 61 -16.37 14.70 12.98
CA PHE A 61 -15.45 15.38 13.90
C PHE A 61 -15.92 15.08 15.33
N VAL A 62 -15.68 13.87 15.78
CA VAL A 62 -15.96 13.46 17.16
C VAL A 62 -14.81 13.89 18.06
N ASP A 63 -14.66 15.20 18.23
CA ASP A 63 -14.32 15.69 19.56
C ASP A 63 -15.58 15.57 20.43
N ARG A 64 -15.96 14.34 20.78
CA ARG A 64 -17.00 14.07 21.79
C ARG A 64 -16.50 14.38 23.20
N SER A 65 -15.25 14.81 23.35
CA SER A 65 -14.81 15.33 24.62
C SER A 65 -15.42 16.73 24.78
N HIS A 66 -16.44 16.84 25.63
CA HIS A 66 -16.69 18.08 26.36
C HIS A 66 -15.54 18.31 27.38
N GLY A 67 -14.29 18.16 26.94
CA GLY A 67 -13.15 18.59 27.71
C GLY A 67 -13.10 20.09 27.57
N ASP A 68 -13.69 20.81 28.52
CA ASP A 68 -13.66 22.27 28.59
C ASP A 68 -12.28 22.79 28.14
N PHE A 69 -12.23 23.38 26.94
CA PHE A 69 -11.02 23.97 26.35
C PHE A 69 -10.47 25.15 27.20
N TYR A 70 -11.16 25.48 28.29
CA TYR A 70 -10.93 26.63 29.17
C TYR A 70 -10.10 26.35 30.44
N LYS A 71 -9.47 25.19 30.60
CA LYS A 71 -8.58 24.93 31.76
C LYS A 71 -7.13 25.41 31.59
N TYR A 72 -6.93 26.57 30.96
CA TYR A 72 -5.62 27.24 30.91
C TYR A 72 -5.61 28.62 31.58
N GLN A 73 -6.57 28.92 32.46
CA GLN A 73 -6.57 30.20 33.19
C GLN A 73 -5.74 30.21 34.49
N ASP A 74 -5.21 29.08 34.95
CA ASP A 74 -4.47 29.01 36.23
C ASP A 74 -2.94 28.96 36.08
N TYR A 75 -2.39 29.31 34.91
CA TYR A 75 -0.96 29.53 34.75
C TYR A 75 -0.67 31.03 34.63
N ALA A 76 -0.76 31.75 35.75
CA ALA A 76 -0.26 33.11 35.92
C ALA A 76 0.51 33.22 37.24
#